data_AF-A0A439CPS1-F1
#
_entry.id   AF-A0A439CPS1-F1
#
_cell.length_a   1.000
_cell.length_b   1.000
_cell.length_c   1.000
_cell.angle_alpha   90.00
_cell.angle_beta   90.00
_cell.angle_gamma   90.00
#
_symmetry.space_group_name_H-M   'P 1'
#
loop_
_entity.id
_entity.type
_entity.pdbx_description
1 polymer ?
#
loop_
_entity_poly.entity_id
_entity_poly.type
_entity_poly.pdbx_seq_one_letter_code
_entity_poly.pdbx_strand_id
1 'polypeptide(L)' 'PLVAEGQQDALNPSIIMNRICDQLTNVCDANDAAVAACEAAQASTEALGTKDASTADAFNSALGF' A
#
# COMPACT_ATOMS: atom_id res chain seq x y z
N PRO A 1 -13.13 7.40 -20.26
CA PRO A 1 -14.06 6.25 -20.38
C PRO A 1 -14.62 5.95 -18.98
N LEU A 2 -15.89 5.53 -18.84
CA LEU A 2 -16.49 5.21 -17.52
C LEU A 2 -15.68 4.20 -16.70
N VAL A 3 -14.89 3.35 -17.37
CA VAL A 3 -13.95 2.39 -16.75
C VAL A 3 -12.78 3.06 -16.01
N ALA A 4 -12.57 4.37 -16.20
CA ALA A 4 -11.52 5.16 -15.55
C ALA A 4 -12.05 6.04 -14.41
N GLU A 5 -13.36 6.16 -14.24
CA GLU A 5 -13.96 6.86 -13.10
C GLU A 5 -13.84 5.96 -11.87
N GLY A 6 -12.97 6.35 -10.93
CA GLY A 6 -12.56 5.56 -9.77
C GLY A 6 -11.13 4.98 -9.89
N GLN A 7 -10.55 4.91 -11.08
CA GLN A 7 -9.13 4.55 -11.23
C GLN A 7 -8.18 5.67 -10.76
N GLN A 8 -8.64 6.93 -10.73
CA GLN A 8 -7.88 8.04 -10.14
C GLN A 8 -7.74 7.90 -8.61
N ASP A 9 -8.75 7.35 -7.92
CA ASP A 9 -8.66 7.01 -6.50
C ASP A 9 -7.86 5.72 -6.26
N ALA A 10 -7.96 4.75 -7.17
CA ALA A 10 -7.08 3.58 -7.20
C ALA A 10 -5.63 3.90 -7.62
N LEU A 11 -5.32 5.15 -8.00
CA LEU A 11 -3.97 5.66 -8.25
C LEU A 11 -3.39 6.35 -7.02
N ASN A 12 -4.16 6.59 -5.96
CA ASN A 12 -3.63 7.16 -4.73
C ASN A 12 -2.87 6.05 -3.97
N PRO A 13 -1.54 6.15 -3.81
CA PRO A 13 -0.74 5.09 -3.22
C PRO A 13 -1.22 4.71 -1.82
N SER A 14 -1.74 5.66 -1.04
CA SER A 14 -2.30 5.39 0.30
C SER A 14 -3.51 4.47 0.25
N ILE A 15 -4.41 4.59 -0.74
CA ILE A 15 -5.58 3.70 -0.87
C ILE A 15 -5.14 2.30 -1.28
N ILE A 16 -4.18 2.20 -2.21
CA ILE A 16 -3.63 0.92 -2.68
C ILE A 16 -2.94 0.18 -1.51
N MET A 17 -2.11 0.88 -0.74
CA MET A 17 -1.38 0.29 0.39
C MET A 17 -2.30 -0.18 1.50
N ASN A 18 -3.31 0.62 1.86
CA ASN A 18 -4.38 0.20 2.76
C ASN A 18 -5.02 -1.11 2.26
N ARG A 19 -5.34 -1.19 0.96
CA ARG A 19 -5.95 -2.40 0.39
C ARG A 19 -5.01 -3.61 0.45
N ILE A 20 -3.70 -3.42 0.29
CA ILE A 20 -2.71 -4.50 0.42
C ILE A 20 -2.68 -5.01 1.86
N CYS A 21 -2.58 -4.11 2.85
CA CYS A 21 -2.57 -4.50 4.27
C CYS A 21 -3.90 -5.15 4.70
N ASP A 22 -5.04 -4.67 4.18
CA ASP A 22 -6.36 -5.27 4.40
C ASP A 22 -6.44 -6.69 3.85
N GLN A 23 -5.89 -6.95 2.66
CA GLN A 23 -5.89 -8.28 2.07
C GLN A 23 -4.96 -9.24 2.85
N LEU A 24 -3.81 -8.76 3.33
CA LEU A 24 -2.94 -9.54 4.21
C LEU A 24 -3.67 -9.98 5.48
N THR A 25 -4.43 -9.06 6.08
CA THR A 25 -5.14 -9.30 7.35
C THR A 25 -6.39 -10.16 7.16
N ASN A 26 -7.25 -9.82 6.19
CA ASN A 26 -8.61 -10.37 6.10
C ASN A 26 -8.77 -11.51 5.09
N VAL A 27 -7.80 -11.71 4.19
CA VAL A 27 -7.90 -12.72 3.12
C VAL A 27 -6.76 -13.73 3.19
N CYS A 28 -5.55 -13.28 3.46
CA CYS A 28 -4.38 -14.15 3.52
C CYS A 28 -4.11 -14.74 4.91
N ASP A 29 -4.80 -14.27 5.96
CA ASP A 29 -4.52 -14.61 7.36
C ASP A 29 -3.00 -14.52 7.65
N ALA A 30 -2.38 -13.44 7.18
CA ALA A 30 -0.96 -13.23 7.36
C ALA A 30 -0.62 -13.12 8.86
N ASN A 31 0.59 -13.54 9.24
CA ASN A 31 1.01 -13.46 10.63
C ASN A 31 1.17 -12.00 11.09
N ASP A 32 1.13 -11.78 12.41
CA ASP A 32 1.26 -10.45 13.01
C ASP A 32 2.50 -9.68 12.53
N ALA A 33 3.60 -10.39 12.26
CA ALA A 33 4.82 -9.80 11.75
C ALA A 33 4.65 -9.22 10.33
N ALA A 34 3.92 -9.89 9.45
CA ALA A 34 3.64 -9.41 8.10
C ALA A 34 2.64 -8.24 8.10
N VAL A 35 1.63 -8.28 8.98
CA VAL A 35 0.69 -7.17 9.16
C VAL A 35 1.43 -5.93 9.68
N ALA A 36 2.25 -6.09 10.72
CA ALA A 36 3.05 -4.99 11.28
C ALA A 36 4.04 -4.42 10.25
N ALA A 37 4.65 -5.25 9.41
CA ALA A 37 5.52 -4.79 8.33
C ALA A 37 4.75 -3.96 7.28
N CYS A 38 3.52 -4.35 6.94
CA CYS A 38 2.68 -3.62 6.01
C CYS A 38 2.25 -2.25 6.56
N GLU A 39 1.82 -2.20 7.83
CA GLU A 39 1.48 -0.94 8.49
C GLU A 39 2.69 0.00 8.60
N ALA A 40 3.87 -0.54 8.91
CA ALA A 40 5.11 0.24 8.95
C ALA A 40 5.51 0.76 7.56
N ALA A 41 5.36 -0.06 6.51
CA ALA A 41 5.60 0.36 5.13
C ALA A 41 4.66 1.48 4.70
N GLN A 42 3.37 1.40 5.07
CA GLN A 42 2.39 2.44 4.82
C GLN A 42 2.72 3.76 5.56
N ALA A 43 3.07 3.69 6.85
CA ALA A 43 3.45 4.89 7.59
C ALA A 43 4.70 5.57 6.98
N SER A 44 5.62 4.77 6.46
CA SER A 44 6.84 5.26 5.80
C SER A 44 6.52 5.99 4.50
N THR A 45 5.56 5.51 3.72
CA THR A 45 5.18 6.12 2.44
C THR A 45 4.31 7.36 2.62
N GLU A 46 3.46 7.39 3.64
CA GLU A 46 2.72 8.59 4.03
C GLU A 46 3.68 9.73 4.43
N ALA A 47 4.79 9.39 5.10
CA ALA A 47 5.83 10.37 5.45
C ALA A 47 6.57 10.95 4.23
N LEU A 48 6.65 10.22 3.11
CA LEU A 48 7.25 10.74 1.88
C LEU A 48 6.38 11.84 1.23
N GLY A 49 5.06 11.75 1.38
CA GLY A 49 4.12 12.69 0.77
C GLY A 49 4.12 12.68 -0.77
N THR A 50 4.86 11.77 -1.39
CA THR A 50 4.93 11.59 -2.84
C THR A 50 3.79 10.71 -3.34
N LYS A 51 3.45 10.86 -4.62
CA LYS A 51 2.39 10.09 -5.30
C LYS A 51 2.88 9.47 -6.60
N ASP A 52 4.19 9.27 -6.71
CA ASP A 52 4.87 8.74 -7.88
C ASP A 52 5.49 7.36 -7.56
N ALA A 53 6.22 6.81 -8.53
CA ALA A 53 6.86 5.50 -8.43
C ALA A 53 7.73 5.33 -7.18
N SER A 54 8.37 6.39 -6.67
CA SER A 54 9.18 6.33 -5.45
C SER A 54 8.39 5.89 -4.21
N THR A 55 7.10 6.21 -4.17
CA THR A 55 6.17 5.78 -3.10
C THR A 55 5.99 4.26 -3.13
N ALA A 56 5.86 3.68 -4.32
CA ALA A 56 5.72 2.24 -4.50
C ALA A 56 7.05 1.51 -4.25
N ASP A 57 8.17 2.08 -4.70
CA ASP A 57 9.51 1.54 -4.44
C ASP A 57 9.82 1.50 -2.95
N ALA A 58 9.49 2.57 -2.22
CA ALA A 58 9.66 2.62 -0.77
C ALA A 58 8.80 1.57 -0.04
N PHE A 59 7.55 1.40 -0.47
CA PHE A 59 6.67 0.36 0.08
C PHE A 59 7.21 -1.06 -0.15
N ASN A 60 7.63 -1.36 -1.38
CA ASN A 60 8.17 -2.67 -1.75
C ASN A 60 9.47 -2.96 -1.00
N SER A 61 10.36 -1.97 -0.91
CA SER A 61 11.61 -2.10 -0.17
C SER A 61 11.38 -2.33 1.33
N ALA A 62 10.38 -1.68 1.93
CA ALA A 62 10.01 -1.88 3.33
C ALA A 62 9.46 -3.29 3.61
N LEU A 63 8.84 -3.93 2.62
CA LEU A 63 8.33 -5.30 2.72
C LEU A 63 9.34 -6.38 2.26
N GLY A 64 10.47 -5.97 1.66
CA GLY A 64 11.56 -6.87 1.24
C GLY A 64 11.40 -7.48 -0.15
N PHE A 65 10.70 -6.79 -1.06
CA PHE A 65 10.56 -7.16 -2.48
C PHE A 65 11.54 -6.41 -3.38
#